data_AF-A0A8I0CLR5-F1
#
_entry.id   AF-A0A8I0CLR5-F1
#
_cell.length_a   1.000
_cell.length_b   1.000
_cell.length_c   1.000
_cell.angle_alpha   90.00
_cell.angle_beta   90.00
_cell.angle_gamma   90.00
#
_symmetry.space_group_name_H-M   'P 1'
#
loop_
_entity.id
_entity.type
_entity.pdbx_description
1 polymer ?
#
loop_
_entity_poly.entity_id
_entity_poly.type
_entity_poly.pdbx_seq_one_letter_code
_entity_poly.pdbx_strand_id
1 'polypeptide(L)'
;MPQPSSPSTVPSTSRAAGDPGAGPGARPDRVTDRPTGRRWSAGTHGDGRCARHRVAAILAASALVSASAAVAGPVASALPAGSSVAVGSGGTVVAGSAPTGPADPADPVAAAAPAADPVAALPTTFDLQAHRGGRGEHTEESREAFTTAVAGGVTTLELDVVMSADGVPVVWHDPALTAEKCRDTAPATPGDPQFPYVGRDIHDLTWDQIRTVRCDLPLDGFPAQTPAVDNRVLQLADVAAIAATDPRVHLNIETKIEADEPSRSAPPEEFVDAILGVARAAGVTDRIMVQSFDWRTLPLVRAAAPGVPLVALWDATTWVPGSPWLGGVDPEAVGGDVIAGAQAVGANVLSPGAAAPTPWIPAGPDGLRQFTDRAHAAGVRVVPWTVNTVEDMEAQLDGGVDGIITDYPTRLRGILDARGIAYRA
;
A
#
# COMPACT_ATOMS: atom_id res chain seq x y z
N MET A 1 -72.29 5.24 9.88
CA MET A 1 -73.21 4.14 10.21
C MET A 1 -73.44 3.30 8.96
N PRO A 2 -73.68 1.97 9.03
CA PRO A 2 -73.59 1.09 10.20
C PRO A 2 -72.72 -0.18 10.02
N GLN A 3 -72.02 -0.57 11.09
CA GLN A 3 -71.85 -1.95 11.58
C GLN A 3 -73.10 -2.27 12.47
N PRO A 4 -73.52 -3.52 12.78
CA PRO A 4 -72.75 -4.62 13.42
C PRO A 4 -73.05 -6.03 12.78
N SER A 5 -72.80 -7.24 13.34
CA SER A 5 -72.60 -7.71 14.73
C SER A 5 -71.86 -9.06 14.85
N SER A 6 -71.38 -9.37 16.07
CA SER A 6 -70.91 -10.69 16.58
C SER A 6 -72.05 -11.38 17.40
N PRO A 7 -71.87 -12.35 18.35
CA PRO A 7 -70.72 -13.23 18.70
C PRO A 7 -71.11 -14.72 19.02
N SER A 8 -70.13 -15.58 19.37
CA SER A 8 -70.20 -16.59 20.48
C SER A 8 -68.98 -17.52 20.53
N THR A 9 -68.61 -18.25 21.61
CA THR A 9 -68.51 -17.99 23.08
C THR A 9 -67.58 -19.10 23.65
N VAL A 10 -66.72 -18.81 24.64
CA VAL A 10 -65.87 -19.82 25.35
C VAL A 10 -66.63 -20.38 26.57
N PRO A 11 -66.29 -21.57 27.12
CA PRO A 11 -65.65 -21.51 28.45
C PRO A 11 -64.56 -22.56 28.75
N SER A 12 -63.82 -22.28 29.81
CA SER A 12 -62.67 -23.01 30.39
C SER A 12 -63.01 -24.14 31.38
N THR A 13 -62.05 -25.02 31.69
CA THR A 13 -61.62 -25.52 33.04
C THR A 13 -60.66 -26.72 32.91
N SER A 14 -59.90 -27.21 33.92
CA SER A 14 -58.89 -26.59 34.82
C SER A 14 -58.22 -27.66 35.74
N ARG A 15 -56.90 -27.60 35.99
CA ARG A 15 -56.12 -28.29 37.09
C ARG A 15 -56.08 -29.85 37.05
N ALA A 16 -55.18 -30.60 37.72
CA ALA A 16 -54.00 -30.34 38.59
C ALA A 16 -52.96 -31.49 38.38
N ALA A 17 -51.63 -31.29 38.39
CA ALA A 17 -50.67 -31.26 39.53
C ALA A 17 -50.46 -32.60 40.30
N GLY A 18 -49.21 -33.09 40.35
CA GLY A 18 -48.75 -34.23 41.19
C GLY A 18 -47.32 -34.72 40.87
N ASP A 19 -46.44 -34.73 41.88
CA ASP A 19 -44.99 -35.09 41.91
C ASP A 19 -44.67 -35.56 43.37
N PRO A 20 -43.50 -36.09 43.79
CA PRO A 20 -42.33 -36.76 43.15
C PRO A 20 -42.02 -38.19 43.74
N GLY A 21 -40.90 -38.82 43.35
CA GLY A 21 -40.36 -39.99 44.10
C GLY A 21 -39.01 -40.63 43.66
N ALA A 22 -37.91 -40.23 44.31
CA ALA A 22 -36.61 -40.90 44.60
C ALA A 22 -35.99 -42.03 43.71
N GLY A 23 -34.66 -41.96 43.47
CA GLY A 23 -33.79 -43.07 42.99
C GLY A 23 -33.11 -43.84 44.15
N PRO A 24 -31.84 -44.33 44.05
CA PRO A 24 -30.94 -44.55 42.91
C PRO A 24 -30.29 -45.99 42.88
N GLY A 25 -29.43 -46.35 41.90
CA GLY A 25 -28.59 -47.56 42.03
C GLY A 25 -27.75 -48.06 40.83
N ALA A 26 -26.42 -48.06 41.01
CA ALA A 26 -25.37 -48.97 40.49
C ALA A 26 -25.20 -49.35 38.98
N ARG A 27 -23.93 -49.30 38.52
CA ARG A 27 -23.37 -50.12 37.41
C ARG A 27 -22.77 -51.44 37.97
N PRO A 28 -22.50 -52.48 37.15
CA PRO A 28 -21.16 -52.62 36.56
C PRO A 28 -21.04 -53.34 35.17
N ASP A 29 -19.93 -53.02 34.48
CA ASP A 29 -19.02 -53.82 33.63
C ASP A 29 -19.43 -54.84 32.53
N ARG A 30 -18.85 -54.56 31.33
CA ARG A 30 -18.12 -55.42 30.36
C ARG A 30 -18.76 -56.70 29.74
N VAL A 31 -18.70 -56.81 28.40
CA VAL A 31 -17.77 -57.67 27.60
C VAL A 31 -18.24 -57.80 26.12
N THR A 32 -17.34 -57.52 25.15
CA THR A 32 -17.40 -57.80 23.66
C THR A 32 -18.61 -57.29 22.84
N ASP A 33 -18.52 -56.90 21.56
CA ASP A 33 -17.62 -57.39 20.50
C ASP A 33 -17.25 -56.34 19.41
N ARG A 34 -16.33 -56.68 18.51
CA ARG A 34 -15.94 -55.94 17.26
C ARG A 34 -16.32 -56.80 16.03
N PRO A 35 -16.07 -56.41 14.74
CA PRO A 35 -15.54 -55.16 14.15
C PRO A 35 -16.46 -54.53 13.07
N THR A 36 -16.28 -53.28 12.64
CA THR A 36 -15.52 -52.83 11.43
C THR A 36 -16.02 -51.40 11.12
N GLY A 37 -15.31 -50.46 10.47
CA GLY A 37 -13.92 -50.38 9.99
C GLY A 37 -13.70 -49.06 9.23
N ARG A 38 -12.43 -48.62 9.10
CA ARG A 38 -11.92 -47.42 8.36
C ARG A 38 -12.12 -46.03 9.01
N ARG A 39 -11.10 -45.61 9.78
CA ARG A 39 -10.60 -44.23 9.79
C ARG A 39 -9.51 -44.09 8.71
N TRP A 40 -9.37 -42.91 8.13
CA TRP A 40 -8.13 -42.50 7.48
C TRP A 40 -7.20 -41.87 8.52
N SER A 41 -5.92 -42.19 8.44
CA SER A 41 -4.87 -41.66 9.32
C SER A 41 -3.75 -41.05 8.46
N ALA A 42 -3.10 -40.02 8.99
CA ALA A 42 -1.89 -39.44 8.41
C ALA A 42 -0.75 -40.48 8.35
N GLY A 43 0.16 -40.29 7.39
CA GLY A 43 1.36 -41.10 7.23
C GLY A 43 2.60 -40.24 7.00
N THR A 44 3.56 -40.34 7.93
CA THR A 44 4.96 -39.92 7.78
C THR A 44 5.86 -41.16 7.74
N HIS A 45 7.16 -40.98 7.45
CA HIS A 45 8.22 -41.99 7.24
C HIS A 45 8.24 -42.60 5.82
N GLY A 46 9.40 -42.82 5.19
CA GLY A 46 10.77 -42.46 5.59
C GLY A 46 11.85 -43.00 4.61
N ASP A 47 13.02 -42.34 4.63
CA ASP A 47 14.36 -42.74 4.16
C ASP A 47 14.61 -43.49 2.82
N GLY A 48 15.52 -42.88 2.04
CA GLY A 48 16.80 -43.56 1.79
C GLY A 48 17.21 -43.90 0.36
N ARG A 49 18.00 -43.02 -0.27
CA ARG A 49 19.26 -43.43 -0.94
C ARG A 49 20.20 -42.27 -1.31
N CYS A 50 21.48 -42.43 -0.94
CA CYS A 50 22.56 -41.53 -1.32
C CYS A 50 22.90 -41.62 -2.82
N ALA A 51 23.21 -40.48 -3.43
CA ALA A 51 24.05 -40.41 -4.62
C ALA A 51 25.12 -39.31 -4.43
N ARG A 52 26.38 -39.73 -4.32
CA ARG A 52 27.57 -38.84 -4.40
C ARG A 52 27.97 -38.65 -5.88
N HIS A 53 28.95 -37.76 -6.09
CA HIS A 53 29.65 -37.42 -7.36
C HIS A 53 29.01 -36.23 -8.11
N ARG A 54 29.77 -35.25 -8.63
CA ARG A 54 31.25 -35.10 -8.71
C ARG A 54 31.63 -33.62 -8.73
N VAL A 55 32.72 -33.26 -8.05
CA VAL A 55 33.46 -32.02 -8.30
C VAL A 55 34.19 -32.15 -9.64
N ALA A 56 34.14 -31.11 -10.47
CA ALA A 56 34.99 -30.97 -11.65
C ALA A 56 35.61 -29.58 -11.67
N ALA A 57 36.90 -29.50 -11.31
CA ALA A 57 37.72 -28.32 -11.56
C ALA A 57 38.35 -28.45 -12.94
N ILE A 58 38.33 -27.38 -13.75
CA ILE A 58 39.15 -27.25 -14.95
C ILE A 58 39.92 -25.93 -14.89
N LEU A 59 41.15 -25.99 -15.41
CA LEU A 59 42.24 -25.06 -15.18
C LEU A 59 42.12 -23.75 -15.98
N ALA A 60 42.81 -22.73 -15.49
CA ALA A 60 43.12 -21.51 -16.23
C ALA A 60 44.05 -21.80 -17.43
N ALA A 61 43.92 -20.98 -18.47
CA ALA A 61 44.93 -20.82 -19.52
C ALA A 61 45.08 -19.34 -19.86
N SER A 62 46.23 -18.76 -19.53
CA SER A 62 46.59 -17.39 -19.89
C SER A 62 47.10 -17.33 -21.32
N ALA A 63 46.70 -16.31 -22.08
CA ALA A 63 47.42 -15.84 -23.26
C ALA A 63 47.50 -14.30 -23.23
N LEU A 64 48.64 -13.77 -23.69
CA LEU A 64 49.07 -12.40 -23.49
C LEU A 64 49.51 -11.80 -24.84
N VAL A 65 49.61 -10.46 -24.90
CA VAL A 65 50.15 -9.65 -26.03
C VAL A 65 49.28 -9.70 -27.32
N SER A 66 49.00 -8.61 -28.04
CA SER A 66 49.77 -7.36 -28.17
C SER A 66 48.92 -6.10 -28.31
N ALA A 67 49.50 -4.98 -27.89
CA ALA A 67 48.98 -3.64 -28.07
C ALA A 67 49.14 -3.11 -29.51
N SER A 68 48.39 -2.08 -29.85
CA SER A 68 48.81 -1.05 -30.81
C SER A 68 48.21 0.29 -30.37
N ALA A 69 49.06 1.31 -30.28
CA ALA A 69 48.72 2.65 -29.82
C ALA A 69 48.96 3.67 -30.95
N ALA A 70 48.01 4.58 -31.16
CA ALA A 70 48.16 5.88 -31.81
C ALA A 70 46.79 6.59 -31.84
N VAL A 71 46.65 7.92 -31.79
CA VAL A 71 47.54 9.03 -31.38
C VAL A 71 46.62 10.18 -30.92
N ALA A 72 47.13 11.11 -30.12
CA ALA A 72 46.36 12.20 -29.51
C ALA A 72 45.88 13.31 -30.48
N GLY A 73 44.85 14.05 -30.07
CA GLY A 73 44.42 15.33 -30.63
C GLY A 73 43.38 16.00 -29.73
N PRO A 74 43.66 17.15 -29.09
CA PRO A 74 42.77 17.73 -28.09
C PRO A 74 41.70 18.63 -28.72
N VAL A 75 40.47 18.57 -28.21
CA VAL A 75 39.44 19.58 -28.47
C VAL A 75 39.29 20.45 -27.22
N ALA A 76 39.86 21.65 -27.29
CA ALA A 76 39.60 22.69 -26.29
C ALA A 76 38.27 23.40 -26.63
N SER A 77 37.42 23.61 -25.64
CA SER A 77 36.34 24.61 -25.69
C SER A 77 36.03 25.11 -24.29
N ALA A 78 35.89 26.42 -24.17
CA ALA A 78 36.02 27.13 -22.90
C ALA A 78 34.76 27.05 -22.01
N LEU A 79 34.99 26.95 -20.70
CA LEU A 79 34.06 27.42 -19.68
C LEU A 79 34.26 28.94 -19.49
N PRO A 80 33.20 29.75 -19.42
CA PRO A 80 33.31 31.12 -18.90
C PRO A 80 33.27 31.09 -17.36
N ALA A 81 34.34 31.56 -16.72
CA ALA A 81 34.31 31.92 -15.31
C ALA A 81 33.84 33.37 -15.16
N GLY A 82 33.05 33.69 -14.12
CA GLY A 82 32.78 35.09 -13.77
C GLY A 82 31.48 35.36 -13.02
N SER A 83 31.45 35.11 -11.72
CA SER A 83 30.64 35.88 -10.76
C SER A 83 31.23 35.73 -9.35
N SER A 84 32.07 36.69 -8.97
CA SER A 84 32.71 36.74 -7.66
C SER A 84 31.72 37.19 -6.59
N VAL A 85 31.42 36.33 -5.61
CA VAL A 85 30.71 36.74 -4.39
C VAL A 85 31.71 37.44 -3.46
N ALA A 86 31.42 38.69 -3.10
CA ALA A 86 32.24 39.46 -2.18
C ALA A 86 32.03 38.97 -0.74
N VAL A 87 33.11 38.54 -0.08
CA VAL A 87 33.11 38.24 1.35
C VAL A 87 33.15 39.56 2.13
N GLY A 88 31.99 40.02 2.58
CA GLY A 88 31.86 41.18 3.48
C GLY A 88 32.11 40.77 4.94
N SER A 89 33.31 41.00 5.44
CA SER A 89 33.66 40.82 6.85
C SER A 89 33.41 42.10 7.66
N GLY A 90 32.86 41.93 8.87
CA GLY A 90 32.78 43.00 9.88
C GLY A 90 31.36 43.50 10.19
N GLY A 91 30.77 42.96 11.25
CA GLY A 91 29.51 43.45 11.85
C GLY A 91 29.57 43.30 13.37
N THR A 92 29.83 44.40 14.07
CA THR A 92 30.10 44.43 15.52
C THR A 92 28.85 44.07 16.33
N VAL A 93 29.00 43.23 17.37
CA VAL A 93 27.92 43.03 18.36
C VAL A 93 27.79 44.29 19.21
N VAL A 94 26.69 45.02 19.03
CA VAL A 94 26.30 46.14 19.91
C VAL A 94 25.13 45.69 20.77
N ALA A 95 25.40 45.44 22.05
CA ALA A 95 24.35 45.33 23.05
C ALA A 95 23.82 46.73 23.39
N GLY A 96 22.53 46.99 23.19
CA GLY A 96 21.96 48.32 23.35
C GLY A 96 20.44 48.36 23.48
N SER A 97 19.97 48.41 24.72
CA SER A 97 18.75 49.10 25.20
C SER A 97 17.39 48.81 24.55
N ALA A 98 16.46 48.25 25.33
CA ALA A 98 15.05 48.16 24.98
C ALA A 98 14.39 49.56 24.90
N PRO A 99 13.60 49.87 23.85
CA PRO A 99 12.80 51.08 23.79
C PRO A 99 11.47 50.89 24.53
N THR A 100 11.21 51.71 25.56
CA THR A 100 9.87 51.85 26.16
C THR A 100 9.02 52.81 25.34
N GLY A 101 8.38 52.30 24.30
CA GLY A 101 7.33 52.97 23.52
C GLY A 101 5.94 52.42 23.83
N PRO A 102 4.85 53.20 23.64
CA PRO A 102 3.49 52.66 23.70
C PRO A 102 3.29 51.66 22.55
N ALA A 103 2.56 50.57 22.81
CA ALA A 103 2.28 49.57 21.79
C ALA A 103 1.39 50.16 20.68
N ASP A 104 1.83 50.02 19.43
CA ASP A 104 0.98 50.24 18.25
C ASP A 104 -0.22 49.28 18.28
N PRO A 105 -1.38 49.67 17.71
CA PRO A 105 -2.52 48.78 17.58
C PRO A 105 -2.12 47.57 16.73
N ALA A 106 -2.35 46.37 17.25
CA ALA A 106 -1.94 45.14 16.61
C ALA A 106 -2.44 45.03 15.16
N ASP A 107 -1.55 44.61 14.27
CA ASP A 107 -1.91 44.22 12.90
C ASP A 107 -3.08 43.22 12.93
N PRO A 108 -4.01 43.29 11.98
CA PRO A 108 -5.07 42.31 11.89
C PRO A 108 -4.45 40.94 11.64
N VAL A 109 -4.55 40.05 12.64
CA VAL A 109 -4.16 38.65 12.51
C VAL A 109 -4.87 38.09 11.28
N ALA A 110 -4.10 37.75 10.25
CA ALA A 110 -4.65 37.21 9.02
C ALA A 110 -5.49 35.99 9.38
N ALA A 111 -6.79 36.03 9.02
CA ALA A 111 -7.67 34.89 9.25
C ALA A 111 -7.05 33.67 8.57
N ALA A 112 -6.80 32.61 9.34
CA ALA A 112 -6.27 31.37 8.80
C ALA A 112 -7.18 30.94 7.63
N ALA A 113 -6.57 30.59 6.50
CA ALA A 113 -7.32 30.01 5.39
C ALA A 113 -8.13 28.81 5.92
N PRO A 114 -9.38 28.62 5.47
CA PRO A 114 -10.16 27.46 5.89
C PRO A 114 -9.35 26.20 5.62
N ALA A 115 -9.29 25.30 6.61
CA ALA A 115 -8.57 24.04 6.47
C ALA A 115 -9.08 23.31 5.22
N ALA A 116 -8.17 22.93 4.33
CA ALA A 116 -8.52 22.22 3.11
C ALA A 116 -9.24 20.91 3.48
N ASP A 117 -10.41 20.68 2.88
CA ASP A 117 -11.16 19.44 3.07
C ASP A 117 -10.46 18.31 2.31
N PRO A 118 -9.87 17.31 3.00
CA PRO A 118 -9.19 16.21 2.33
C PRO A 118 -10.14 15.34 1.50
N VAL A 119 -11.45 15.32 1.80
CA VAL A 119 -12.42 14.56 1.02
C VAL A 119 -12.65 15.19 -0.36
N ALA A 120 -12.42 16.51 -0.50
CA ALA A 120 -12.52 17.23 -1.76
C ALA A 120 -11.33 16.96 -2.72
N ALA A 121 -10.23 16.39 -2.22
CA ALA A 121 -9.08 15.98 -3.03
C ALA A 121 -9.15 14.52 -3.51
N LEU A 122 -10.17 13.76 -3.09
CA LEU A 122 -10.46 12.42 -3.63
C LEU A 122 -11.22 12.52 -4.96
N PRO A 123 -11.06 11.57 -5.89
CA PRO A 123 -11.83 11.52 -7.14
C PRO A 123 -13.34 11.67 -6.92
N THR A 124 -14.04 12.40 -7.78
CA THR A 124 -15.52 12.57 -7.71
C THR A 124 -16.29 11.50 -8.48
N THR A 125 -15.59 10.68 -9.25
CA THR A 125 -16.09 9.52 -9.99
C THR A 125 -15.61 8.23 -9.34
N PHE A 126 -16.03 7.07 -9.86
CA PHE A 126 -15.47 5.79 -9.41
C PHE A 126 -13.94 5.78 -9.58
N ASP A 127 -13.22 5.32 -8.58
CA ASP A 127 -11.75 5.39 -8.56
C ASP A 127 -11.13 4.09 -9.11
N LEU A 128 -10.83 4.11 -10.42
CA LEU A 128 -10.07 3.07 -11.11
C LEU A 128 -8.58 3.29 -10.82
N GLN A 129 -8.04 2.53 -9.87
CA GLN A 129 -6.62 2.58 -9.52
C GLN A 129 -5.83 1.44 -10.19
N ALA A 130 -4.77 1.79 -10.92
CA ALA A 130 -3.85 0.81 -11.49
C ALA A 130 -2.77 0.42 -10.48
N HIS A 131 -2.90 -0.78 -9.91
CA HIS A 131 -1.99 -1.32 -8.89
C HIS A 131 -0.56 -1.45 -9.45
N ARG A 132 0.39 -0.69 -8.90
CA ARG A 132 1.77 -0.57 -9.40
C ARG A 132 1.87 -0.22 -10.88
N GLY A 133 0.94 0.60 -11.37
CA GLY A 133 0.77 0.93 -12.79
C GLY A 133 0.11 -0.16 -13.65
N GLY A 134 -0.42 -1.23 -13.05
CA GLY A 134 -1.06 -2.35 -13.75
C GLY A 134 -0.14 -3.55 -13.92
N ARG A 135 0.37 -4.09 -12.80
CA ARG A 135 1.33 -5.21 -12.72
C ARG A 135 0.92 -6.48 -13.52
N GLY A 136 -0.38 -6.70 -13.74
CA GLY A 136 -0.90 -7.83 -14.52
C GLY A 136 -0.86 -7.62 -16.03
N GLU A 137 -0.62 -6.38 -16.47
CA GLU A 137 -0.55 -5.96 -17.87
C GLU A 137 0.90 -5.58 -18.27
N HIS A 138 1.67 -4.97 -17.37
CA HIS A 138 3.09 -4.56 -17.56
C HIS A 138 3.95 -4.84 -16.31
N THR A 139 5.28 -4.81 -16.43
CA THR A 139 6.20 -4.89 -15.28
C THR A 139 5.82 -3.88 -14.19
N GLU A 140 5.64 -4.35 -12.94
CA GLU A 140 5.25 -3.49 -11.81
C GLU A 140 6.22 -2.32 -11.60
N GLU A 141 5.68 -1.18 -11.17
CA GLU A 141 6.45 0.03 -10.81
C GLU A 141 7.31 0.61 -11.94
N SER A 142 7.11 0.15 -13.18
CA SER A 142 7.90 0.56 -14.34
C SER A 142 7.34 1.83 -14.99
N ARG A 143 8.24 2.58 -15.65
CA ARG A 143 7.84 3.75 -16.45
C ARG A 143 6.83 3.38 -17.54
N GLU A 144 6.94 2.18 -18.11
CA GLU A 144 6.02 1.67 -19.13
C GLU A 144 4.64 1.43 -18.54
N ALA A 145 4.53 0.73 -17.40
CA ALA A 145 3.26 0.47 -16.72
C ALA A 145 2.53 1.78 -16.41
N PHE A 146 3.18 2.72 -15.73
CA PHE A 146 2.58 4.02 -15.41
C PHE A 146 2.17 4.84 -16.64
N THR A 147 3.02 4.89 -17.67
CA THR A 147 2.70 5.65 -18.90
C THR A 147 1.49 5.03 -19.62
N THR A 148 1.44 3.70 -19.71
CA THR A 148 0.30 2.98 -20.31
C THR A 148 -0.97 3.13 -19.48
N ALA A 149 -0.88 3.10 -18.14
CA ALA A 149 -2.03 3.33 -17.26
C ALA A 149 -2.64 4.73 -17.45
N VAL A 150 -1.83 5.80 -17.45
CA VAL A 150 -2.29 7.18 -17.71
C VAL A 150 -2.98 7.29 -19.06
N ALA A 151 -2.34 6.79 -20.11
CA ALA A 151 -2.88 6.78 -21.48
C ALA A 151 -4.14 5.90 -21.60
N GLY A 152 -4.20 4.81 -20.83
CA GLY A 152 -5.20 3.75 -20.91
C GLY A 152 -6.54 4.06 -20.24
N GLY A 153 -6.63 5.12 -19.42
CA GLY A 153 -7.91 5.60 -18.88
C GLY A 153 -8.03 5.66 -17.36
N VAL A 154 -6.98 5.38 -16.59
CA VAL A 154 -7.11 5.26 -15.12
C VAL A 154 -7.45 6.59 -14.44
N THR A 155 -8.04 6.49 -13.26
CA THR A 155 -8.32 7.62 -12.36
C THR A 155 -7.09 7.93 -11.52
N THR A 156 -6.42 6.88 -11.03
CA THR A 156 -5.33 6.98 -10.06
C THR A 156 -4.21 6.00 -10.45
N LEU A 157 -2.95 6.45 -10.35
CA LEU A 157 -1.81 5.53 -10.28
C LEU A 157 -1.63 5.14 -8.82
N GLU A 158 -1.68 3.85 -8.56
CA GLU A 158 -1.32 3.29 -7.26
C GLU A 158 0.13 2.81 -7.35
N LEU A 159 0.90 3.05 -6.28
CA LEU A 159 2.34 2.76 -6.24
C LEU A 159 2.87 2.60 -4.82
N ASP A 160 3.89 1.75 -4.69
CA ASP A 160 4.64 1.53 -3.47
C ASP A 160 5.86 2.45 -3.35
N VAL A 161 6.16 2.99 -2.16
CA VAL A 161 7.40 3.71 -1.86
C VAL A 161 8.15 3.05 -0.70
N VAL A 162 9.46 2.86 -0.89
CA VAL A 162 10.48 2.55 0.11
C VAL A 162 11.52 3.67 0.15
N MET A 163 12.22 3.86 1.28
CA MET A 163 13.30 4.85 1.39
C MET A 163 14.67 4.21 1.12
N SER A 164 15.53 4.92 0.38
CA SER A 164 16.96 4.59 0.25
C SER A 164 17.77 5.10 1.45
N ALA A 165 18.99 4.58 1.64
CA ALA A 165 19.93 5.02 2.69
C ALA A 165 20.31 6.51 2.64
N ASP A 166 20.12 7.15 1.49
CA ASP A 166 20.35 8.58 1.24
C ASP A 166 19.05 9.41 1.17
N GLY A 167 17.93 8.87 1.67
CA GLY A 167 16.66 9.59 1.86
C GLY A 167 15.87 9.85 0.57
N VAL A 168 16.11 9.07 -0.49
CA VAL A 168 15.35 9.15 -1.75
C VAL A 168 14.11 8.26 -1.65
N PRO A 169 12.90 8.77 -1.95
CA PRO A 169 11.70 7.95 -2.06
C PRO A 169 11.74 7.15 -3.37
N VAL A 170 12.02 5.86 -3.24
CA VAL A 170 12.21 4.90 -4.33
C VAL A 170 10.90 4.14 -4.56
N VAL A 171 10.47 4.05 -5.82
CA VAL A 171 9.19 3.46 -6.19
C VAL A 171 9.38 1.95 -6.39
N TRP A 172 8.95 1.19 -5.38
CA TRP A 172 9.22 -0.24 -5.24
C TRP A 172 8.43 -0.86 -4.07
N HIS A 173 7.97 -2.11 -4.23
CA HIS A 173 7.13 -2.81 -3.26
C HIS A 173 7.85 -3.45 -2.07
N ASP A 174 8.86 -4.27 -2.34
CA ASP A 174 9.43 -5.16 -1.33
C ASP A 174 10.50 -4.41 -0.52
N PRO A 175 10.75 -4.71 0.76
CA PRO A 175 11.86 -4.09 1.50
C PRO A 175 13.23 -4.32 0.82
N ALA A 176 13.37 -5.33 -0.05
CA ALA A 176 14.60 -5.70 -0.74
C ALA A 176 14.51 -5.68 -2.28
N LEU A 177 15.65 -5.49 -2.95
CA LEU A 177 15.80 -5.76 -4.39
C LEU A 177 15.85 -7.27 -4.64
N THR A 178 14.72 -7.89 -4.98
CA THR A 178 14.62 -9.36 -5.08
C THR A 178 15.20 -9.92 -6.38
N ALA A 179 15.83 -11.11 -6.31
CA ALA A 179 16.36 -11.82 -7.49
C ALA A 179 15.27 -12.41 -8.40
N GLU A 180 14.02 -12.42 -7.94
CA GLU A 180 12.84 -12.75 -8.74
C GLU A 180 12.54 -11.65 -9.78
N LYS A 181 12.72 -10.38 -9.37
CA LYS A 181 12.39 -9.20 -10.19
C LYS A 181 13.61 -8.57 -10.87
N CYS A 182 14.78 -8.67 -10.24
CA CYS A 182 15.95 -7.86 -10.57
C CYS A 182 17.24 -8.65 -10.86
N ARG A 183 18.15 -8.01 -11.60
CA ARG A 183 19.54 -8.44 -11.78
C ARG A 183 20.51 -7.26 -11.67
N ASP A 184 21.62 -7.48 -10.99
CA ASP A 184 22.78 -6.58 -10.99
C ASP A 184 23.33 -6.38 -12.41
N THR A 185 23.87 -5.18 -12.69
CA THR A 185 24.57 -4.91 -13.97
C THR A 185 26.01 -4.46 -13.77
N ALA A 186 26.24 -3.52 -12.86
CA ALA A 186 27.54 -3.00 -12.49
C ALA A 186 27.45 -2.33 -11.11
N PRO A 187 28.55 -2.27 -10.34
CA PRO A 187 28.59 -1.46 -9.14
C PRO A 187 28.50 0.04 -9.48
N ALA A 188 27.92 0.83 -8.58
CA ALA A 188 27.86 2.29 -8.67
C ALA A 188 29.26 2.92 -8.71
N THR A 189 30.21 2.36 -7.96
CA THR A 189 31.62 2.77 -7.97
C THR A 189 32.55 1.55 -8.08
N PRO A 190 33.72 1.67 -8.73
CA PRO A 190 34.67 0.56 -8.83
C PRO A 190 35.14 0.07 -7.45
N GLY A 191 34.81 -1.18 -7.11
CA GLY A 191 35.16 -1.76 -5.81
C GLY A 191 34.18 -1.46 -4.67
N ASP A 192 32.95 -1.03 -4.99
CA ASP A 192 31.86 -0.88 -4.01
C ASP A 192 31.70 -2.17 -3.16
N PRO A 193 31.86 -2.10 -1.83
CA PRO A 193 31.81 -3.26 -0.94
C PRO A 193 30.39 -3.84 -0.76
N GLN A 194 29.35 -3.09 -1.14
CA GLN A 194 27.97 -3.56 -1.12
C GLN A 194 27.58 -4.27 -2.43
N PHE A 195 28.33 -4.17 -3.52
CA PHE A 195 28.01 -4.95 -4.74
C PHE A 195 28.27 -6.45 -4.53
N PRO A 196 27.37 -7.38 -4.94
CA PRO A 196 26.09 -7.19 -5.63
C PRO A 196 24.97 -6.62 -4.74
N TYR A 197 24.06 -5.86 -5.35
CA TYR A 197 22.96 -5.18 -4.65
C TYR A 197 21.68 -6.02 -4.56
N VAL A 198 21.44 -6.93 -5.51
CA VAL A 198 20.28 -7.82 -5.46
C VAL A 198 20.39 -8.76 -4.26
N GLY A 199 19.32 -8.84 -3.48
CA GLY A 199 19.23 -9.55 -2.20
C GLY A 199 19.46 -8.68 -0.97
N ARG A 200 19.60 -7.35 -1.12
CA ARG A 200 19.72 -6.39 0.00
C ARG A 200 18.46 -5.57 0.18
N ASP A 201 18.22 -5.14 1.41
CA ASP A 201 17.18 -4.18 1.73
C ASP A 201 17.51 -2.80 1.11
N ILE A 202 16.51 -2.12 0.58
CA ILE A 202 16.67 -0.84 -0.13
C ILE A 202 17.10 0.27 0.82
N HIS A 203 16.67 0.20 2.08
CA HIS A 203 17.08 1.15 3.13
C HIS A 203 18.59 1.09 3.47
N ASP A 204 19.29 0.01 3.10
CA ASP A 204 20.76 -0.10 3.22
C ASP A 204 21.52 0.46 2.00
N LEU A 205 20.82 0.80 0.91
CA LEU A 205 21.41 1.19 -0.37
C LEU A 205 21.14 2.65 -0.71
N THR A 206 22.15 3.32 -1.27
CA THR A 206 22.00 4.67 -1.84
C THR A 206 21.30 4.62 -3.20
N TRP A 207 20.66 5.72 -3.61
CA TRP A 207 20.06 5.83 -4.94
C TRP A 207 21.05 5.54 -6.08
N ASP A 208 22.31 5.94 -5.92
CA ASP A 208 23.37 5.70 -6.89
C ASP A 208 23.67 4.20 -7.10
N GLN A 209 23.43 3.36 -6.09
CA GLN A 209 23.51 1.90 -6.16
C GLN A 209 22.23 1.31 -6.75
N ILE A 210 21.06 1.70 -6.23
CA ILE A 210 19.75 1.18 -6.65
C ILE A 210 19.54 1.37 -8.16
N ARG A 211 19.86 2.55 -8.70
CA ARG A 211 19.66 2.87 -10.12
C ARG A 211 20.52 2.06 -11.10
N THR A 212 21.55 1.34 -10.64
CA THR A 212 22.35 0.46 -11.53
C THR A 212 21.67 -0.89 -11.77
N VAL A 213 20.75 -1.30 -10.91
CA VAL A 213 20.04 -2.57 -11.02
C VAL A 213 19.00 -2.50 -12.15
N ARG A 214 18.79 -3.62 -12.84
CA ARG A 214 17.71 -3.79 -13.83
C ARG A 214 16.63 -4.67 -13.25
N CYS A 215 15.38 -4.22 -13.31
CA CYS A 215 14.23 -4.90 -12.73
C CYS A 215 13.14 -5.06 -13.80
N ASP A 216 13.41 -5.97 -14.73
CA ASP A 216 12.65 -6.28 -15.94
C ASP A 216 12.44 -7.80 -16.12
N LEU A 217 12.57 -8.58 -15.04
CA LEU A 217 12.25 -10.00 -15.05
C LEU A 217 10.72 -10.19 -15.00
N PRO A 218 10.15 -11.14 -15.78
CA PRO A 218 8.74 -11.46 -15.71
C PRO A 218 8.41 -12.18 -14.41
N LEU A 219 7.22 -11.92 -13.86
CA LEU A 219 6.72 -12.56 -12.65
C LEU A 219 5.93 -13.83 -12.97
N ASP A 220 6.24 -14.94 -12.30
CA ASP A 220 5.58 -16.25 -12.51
C ASP A 220 4.05 -16.19 -12.31
N GLY A 221 3.56 -15.29 -11.44
CA GLY A 221 2.14 -15.06 -11.19
C GLY A 221 1.40 -14.27 -12.28
N PHE A 222 2.12 -13.64 -13.22
CA PHE A 222 1.55 -12.72 -14.21
C PHE A 222 1.97 -13.10 -15.65
N PRO A 223 1.59 -14.28 -16.18
CA PRO A 223 2.03 -14.77 -17.48
C PRO A 223 1.52 -13.97 -18.70
N ALA A 224 0.60 -13.02 -18.49
CA ALA A 224 0.10 -12.10 -19.52
C ALA A 224 0.81 -10.73 -19.49
N GLN A 225 1.72 -10.50 -18.54
CA GLN A 225 2.47 -9.27 -18.38
C GLN A 225 3.37 -9.01 -19.59
N THR A 226 3.41 -7.77 -20.07
CA THR A 226 4.44 -7.30 -21.02
C THR A 226 5.66 -6.83 -20.24
N PRO A 227 6.84 -7.48 -20.37
CA PRO A 227 8.03 -7.06 -19.63
C PRO A 227 8.59 -5.75 -20.18
N ALA A 228 8.78 -4.77 -19.31
CA ALA A 228 9.39 -3.49 -19.65
C ALA A 228 10.90 -3.68 -19.83
N VAL A 229 11.35 -3.84 -21.07
CA VAL A 229 12.75 -4.19 -21.41
C VAL A 229 13.74 -3.16 -20.86
N ASP A 230 14.81 -3.64 -20.21
CA ASP A 230 15.85 -2.82 -19.58
C ASP A 230 15.32 -1.85 -18.48
N ASN A 231 14.13 -2.11 -17.92
CA ASN A 231 13.54 -1.33 -16.83
C ASN A 231 14.48 -1.18 -15.64
N ARG A 232 14.40 -0.02 -15.00
CA ARG A 232 15.15 0.37 -13.80
C ARG A 232 14.17 0.94 -12.79
N VAL A 233 14.50 0.77 -11.51
CA VAL A 233 13.73 1.36 -10.41
C VAL A 233 13.61 2.87 -10.59
N LEU A 234 12.46 3.44 -10.24
CA LEU A 234 12.16 4.87 -10.37
C LEU A 234 12.25 5.60 -9.03
N GLN A 235 12.37 6.93 -9.06
CA GLN A 235 12.05 7.77 -7.91
C GLN A 235 10.57 8.18 -7.93
N LEU A 236 10.01 8.56 -6.79
CA LEU A 236 8.64 9.12 -6.74
C LEU A 236 8.48 10.35 -7.66
N ALA A 237 9.54 11.13 -7.83
CA ALA A 237 9.58 12.28 -8.73
C ALA A 237 9.38 11.89 -10.21
N ASP A 238 9.83 10.70 -10.63
CA ASP A 238 9.59 10.20 -11.99
C ASP A 238 8.11 9.91 -12.23
N VAL A 239 7.43 9.30 -11.25
CA VAL A 239 6.00 8.96 -11.35
C VAL A 239 5.13 10.22 -11.26
N ALA A 240 5.49 11.17 -10.40
CA ALA A 240 4.87 12.49 -10.36
C ALA A 240 4.98 13.22 -11.72
N ALA A 241 6.11 13.11 -12.41
CA ALA A 241 6.29 13.66 -13.75
C ALA A 241 5.45 12.93 -14.82
N ILE A 242 5.26 11.61 -14.70
CA ILE A 242 4.35 10.83 -15.58
C ILE A 242 2.89 11.26 -15.33
N ALA A 243 2.44 11.32 -14.08
CA ALA A 243 1.10 11.74 -13.70
C ALA A 243 0.82 13.24 -13.96
N ALA A 244 1.84 14.07 -14.18
CA ALA A 244 1.68 15.44 -14.64
C ALA A 244 1.29 15.54 -16.13
N THR A 245 1.37 14.45 -16.90
CA THR A 245 0.96 14.45 -18.32
C THR A 245 -0.55 14.44 -18.54
N ASP A 246 -1.34 14.01 -17.54
CA ASP A 246 -2.80 14.19 -17.48
C ASP A 246 -3.18 14.75 -16.09
N PRO A 247 -3.56 16.03 -15.97
CA PRO A 247 -3.81 16.68 -14.67
C PRO A 247 -5.04 16.11 -13.94
N ARG A 248 -5.80 15.20 -14.55
CA ARG A 248 -6.93 14.49 -13.90
C ARG A 248 -6.51 13.23 -13.17
N VAL A 249 -5.29 12.76 -13.37
CA VAL A 249 -4.78 11.54 -12.72
C VAL A 249 -4.32 11.88 -11.30
N HIS A 250 -4.76 11.06 -10.33
CA HIS A 250 -4.31 11.11 -8.95
C HIS A 250 -3.16 10.12 -8.71
N LEU A 251 -2.47 10.26 -7.57
CA LEU A 251 -1.50 9.29 -7.06
C LEU A 251 -1.98 8.73 -5.71
N ASN A 252 -2.01 7.42 -5.55
CA ASN A 252 -2.18 6.75 -4.26
C ASN A 252 -0.85 6.11 -3.85
N ILE A 253 -0.18 6.71 -2.88
CA ILE A 253 1.22 6.42 -2.56
C ILE A 253 1.28 5.61 -1.26
N GLU A 254 1.76 4.36 -1.32
CA GLU A 254 1.97 3.54 -0.12
C GLU A 254 3.31 3.81 0.55
N THR A 255 3.33 3.96 1.88
CA THR A 255 4.56 3.90 2.68
C THR A 255 4.86 2.46 3.09
N LYS A 256 5.88 1.83 2.50
CA LYS A 256 6.31 0.47 2.86
C LYS A 256 7.19 0.48 4.11
N ILE A 257 6.53 0.42 5.25
CA ILE A 257 7.15 0.40 6.58
C ILE A 257 6.92 -0.98 7.18
N GLU A 258 8.01 -1.68 7.50
CA GLU A 258 8.01 -3.00 8.13
C GLU A 258 7.78 -2.84 9.64
N ALA A 259 6.51 -2.76 10.08
CA ALA A 259 6.19 -2.41 11.47
C ALA A 259 6.53 -3.52 12.49
N ASP A 260 6.63 -4.77 12.05
CA ASP A 260 7.08 -5.94 12.82
C ASP A 260 8.58 -6.24 12.68
N GLU A 261 9.22 -5.80 11.57
CA GLU A 261 10.68 -5.79 11.39
C GLU A 261 11.26 -4.35 11.17
N PRO A 262 11.17 -3.41 12.14
CA PRO A 262 11.52 -1.99 11.93
C PRO A 262 12.98 -1.69 11.52
N SER A 263 13.88 -2.67 11.57
CA SER A 263 15.26 -2.54 11.08
C SER A 263 15.41 -2.69 9.56
N ARG A 264 14.31 -2.89 8.82
CA ARG A 264 14.31 -3.14 7.37
C ARG A 264 13.69 -2.02 6.54
N SER A 265 13.24 -0.95 7.20
CA SER A 265 12.62 0.22 6.57
C SER A 265 12.93 1.49 7.36
N ALA A 266 12.74 2.66 6.73
CA ALA A 266 12.85 3.95 7.40
C ALA A 266 11.67 4.20 8.36
N PRO A 267 11.81 5.09 9.36
CA PRO A 267 10.69 5.45 10.24
C PRO A 267 9.60 6.26 9.49
N PRO A 268 8.34 6.22 9.95
CA PRO A 268 7.21 6.90 9.29
C PRO A 268 7.45 8.39 8.99
N GLU A 269 8.16 9.11 9.86
CA GLU A 269 8.47 10.53 9.70
C GLU A 269 9.27 10.80 8.41
N GLU A 270 10.24 9.94 8.08
CA GLU A 270 11.09 10.10 6.90
C GLU A 270 10.29 9.92 5.60
N PHE A 271 9.41 8.92 5.57
CA PHE A 271 8.47 8.71 4.47
C PHE A 271 7.58 9.94 4.24
N VAL A 272 6.98 10.48 5.31
CA VAL A 272 6.08 11.64 5.22
C VAL A 272 6.81 12.88 4.71
N ASP A 273 8.00 13.17 5.23
CA ASP A 273 8.80 14.32 4.79
C ASP A 273 9.26 14.18 3.33
N ALA A 274 9.70 12.99 2.92
CA ALA A 274 10.15 12.72 1.55
C ALA A 274 9.00 12.79 0.53
N ILE A 275 7.87 12.10 0.79
CA ILE A 275 6.70 12.07 -0.10
C ILE A 275 6.11 13.47 -0.25
N LEU A 276 5.87 14.19 0.85
CA LEU A 276 5.33 15.54 0.79
C LEU A 276 6.35 16.53 0.20
N GLY A 277 7.65 16.30 0.38
CA GLY A 277 8.73 17.03 -0.27
C GLY A 277 8.62 16.95 -1.80
N VAL A 278 8.57 15.74 -2.34
CA VAL A 278 8.39 15.49 -3.78
C VAL A 278 7.07 16.04 -4.29
N ALA A 279 5.96 15.82 -3.58
CA ALA A 279 4.64 16.27 -4.01
C ALA A 279 4.54 17.81 -4.10
N ARG A 280 5.15 18.53 -3.15
CA ARG A 280 5.26 20.00 -3.20
C ARG A 280 6.15 20.47 -4.33
N ALA A 281 7.30 19.82 -4.54
CA ALA A 281 8.25 20.18 -5.60
C ALA A 281 7.67 19.95 -7.02
N ALA A 282 6.86 18.91 -7.19
CA ALA A 282 6.18 18.59 -8.44
C ALA A 282 4.86 19.35 -8.65
N GLY A 283 4.34 20.06 -7.62
CA GLY A 283 3.05 20.75 -7.70
C GLY A 283 1.86 19.80 -7.83
N VAL A 284 1.86 18.70 -7.07
CA VAL A 284 0.84 17.65 -7.14
C VAL A 284 0.19 17.32 -5.79
N THR A 285 0.46 18.08 -4.73
CA THR A 285 -0.04 17.82 -3.36
C THR A 285 -1.56 17.69 -3.28
N ASP A 286 -2.28 18.43 -4.11
CA ASP A 286 -3.74 18.43 -4.28
C ASP A 286 -4.27 17.30 -5.18
N ARG A 287 -3.39 16.41 -5.66
CA ARG A 287 -3.70 15.19 -6.44
C ARG A 287 -3.09 13.91 -5.86
N ILE A 288 -2.45 13.96 -4.70
CA ILE A 288 -2.01 12.75 -3.99
C ILE A 288 -3.00 12.34 -2.90
N MET A 289 -3.02 11.06 -2.59
CA MET A 289 -3.44 10.50 -1.31
C MET A 289 -2.32 9.60 -0.78
N VAL A 290 -2.23 9.44 0.54
CA VAL A 290 -1.23 8.56 1.16
C VAL A 290 -1.94 7.37 1.79
N GLN A 291 -1.52 6.17 1.39
CA GLN A 291 -1.96 4.90 1.96
C GLN A 291 -0.86 4.28 2.82
N SER A 292 -1.27 3.52 3.84
CA SER A 292 -0.32 2.80 4.68
C SER A 292 -1.00 1.67 5.44
N PHE A 293 -0.30 0.53 5.54
CA PHE A 293 -0.59 -0.47 6.57
C PHE A 293 -0.11 -0.02 7.95
N ASP A 294 0.98 0.75 8.01
CA ASP A 294 1.43 1.38 9.25
C ASP A 294 0.67 2.68 9.48
N TRP A 295 -0.42 2.57 10.22
CA TRP A 295 -1.31 3.69 10.53
C TRP A 295 -0.65 4.78 11.37
N ARG A 296 0.59 4.62 11.87
CA ARG A 296 1.39 5.73 12.44
C ARG A 296 1.64 6.84 11.40
N THR A 297 1.72 6.48 10.12
CA THR A 297 1.90 7.41 8.98
C THR A 297 0.76 8.42 8.88
N LEU A 298 -0.49 7.97 9.08
CA LEU A 298 -1.69 8.76 8.78
C LEU A 298 -1.81 10.06 9.60
N PRO A 299 -1.68 10.07 10.95
CA PRO A 299 -1.71 11.31 11.72
C PRO A 299 -0.51 12.23 11.45
N LEU A 300 0.66 11.68 11.05
CA LEU A 300 1.82 12.48 10.64
C LEU A 300 1.53 13.23 9.33
N VAL A 301 0.96 12.56 8.32
CA VAL A 301 0.51 13.22 7.09
C VAL A 301 -0.57 14.26 7.39
N ARG A 302 -1.55 13.96 8.27
CA ARG A 302 -2.58 14.95 8.67
C ARG A 302 -1.97 16.21 9.26
N ALA A 303 -0.94 16.08 10.08
CA ALA A 303 -0.26 17.21 10.72
C ALA A 303 0.57 18.03 9.72
N ALA A 304 1.26 17.37 8.78
CA ALA A 304 2.15 18.03 7.81
C ALA A 304 1.41 18.59 6.57
N ALA A 305 0.30 17.98 6.16
CA ALA A 305 -0.48 18.35 4.97
C ALA A 305 -1.97 18.02 5.17
N PRO A 306 -2.74 18.85 5.90
CA PRO A 306 -4.11 18.50 6.32
C PRO A 306 -5.12 18.31 5.18
N GLY A 307 -4.85 18.83 3.97
CA GLY A 307 -5.67 18.61 2.77
C GLY A 307 -5.38 17.32 2.01
N VAL A 308 -4.38 16.52 2.40
CA VAL A 308 -4.10 15.22 1.77
C VAL A 308 -5.11 14.18 2.30
N PRO A 309 -5.77 13.39 1.43
CA PRO A 309 -6.57 12.25 1.84
C PRO A 309 -5.71 11.13 2.42
N LEU A 310 -6.25 10.47 3.45
CA LEU A 310 -5.59 9.39 4.16
C LEU A 310 -6.31 8.06 3.92
N VAL A 311 -5.55 7.04 3.56
CA VAL A 311 -6.07 5.71 3.21
C VAL A 311 -5.52 4.67 4.19
N ALA A 312 -6.41 4.03 4.95
CA ALA A 312 -6.06 2.98 5.89
C ALA A 312 -6.08 1.62 5.19
N LEU A 313 -4.90 1.09 4.86
CA LEU A 313 -4.76 -0.30 4.38
C LEU A 313 -4.90 -1.25 5.56
N TRP A 314 -5.59 -2.38 5.35
CA TRP A 314 -5.69 -3.43 6.35
C TRP A 314 -6.10 -4.77 5.73
N ASP A 315 -5.85 -5.84 6.48
CA ASP A 315 -6.33 -7.17 6.19
C ASP A 315 -6.54 -7.98 7.49
N ALA A 316 -6.78 -9.29 7.36
CA ALA A 316 -6.97 -10.20 8.49
C ALA A 316 -5.70 -10.46 9.32
N THR A 317 -4.52 -10.06 8.84
CA THR A 317 -3.23 -10.26 9.53
C THR A 317 -2.81 -9.02 10.33
N THR A 318 -3.17 -7.83 9.83
CA THR A 318 -2.84 -6.53 10.42
C THR A 318 -3.90 -6.01 11.38
N TRP A 319 -5.21 -6.28 11.14
CA TRP A 319 -6.31 -5.90 12.04
C TRP A 319 -6.51 -6.93 13.17
N VAL A 320 -5.52 -7.02 14.08
CA VAL A 320 -5.51 -7.94 15.24
C VAL A 320 -5.12 -7.23 16.55
N PRO A 321 -5.58 -7.71 17.72
CA PRO A 321 -5.20 -7.13 19.02
C PRO A 321 -3.68 -7.12 19.22
N GLY A 322 -3.14 -5.98 19.69
CA GLY A 322 -1.69 -5.80 19.91
C GLY A 322 -0.85 -5.67 18.63
N SER A 323 -1.47 -5.50 17.46
CA SER A 323 -0.80 -5.29 16.18
C SER A 323 0.09 -4.04 16.18
N PRO A 324 1.36 -4.12 15.72
CA PRO A 324 2.25 -2.95 15.62
C PRO A 324 1.81 -1.98 14.50
N TRP A 325 1.00 -2.46 13.55
CA TRP A 325 0.58 -1.75 12.35
C TRP A 325 -0.44 -0.63 12.63
N LEU A 326 -1.24 -0.74 13.69
CA LEU A 326 -2.48 0.03 13.83
C LEU A 326 -2.33 1.42 14.49
N GLY A 327 -1.13 1.99 14.54
CA GLY A 327 -0.92 3.35 15.04
C GLY A 327 -1.31 3.57 16.52
N GLY A 328 -1.39 2.50 17.31
CA GLY A 328 -1.88 2.52 18.69
C GLY A 328 -3.39 2.32 18.85
N VAL A 329 -4.14 2.12 17.76
CA VAL A 329 -5.52 1.64 17.82
C VAL A 329 -5.52 0.17 18.22
N ASP A 330 -6.25 -0.16 19.28
CA ASP A 330 -6.54 -1.52 19.69
C ASP A 330 -7.92 -1.95 19.15
N PRO A 331 -8.01 -2.98 18.28
CA PRO A 331 -9.28 -3.54 17.82
C PRO A 331 -10.24 -3.89 18.96
N GLU A 332 -9.77 -4.36 20.12
CA GLU A 332 -10.68 -4.68 21.24
C GLU A 332 -11.32 -3.42 21.83
N ALA A 333 -10.56 -2.33 21.95
CA ALA A 333 -11.05 -1.05 22.48
C ALA A 333 -12.13 -0.38 21.60
N VAL A 334 -12.13 -0.66 20.29
CA VAL A 334 -13.17 -0.21 19.34
C VAL A 334 -14.26 -1.27 19.09
N GLY A 335 -14.33 -2.32 19.91
CA GLY A 335 -15.34 -3.39 19.77
C GLY A 335 -15.18 -4.24 18.51
N GLY A 336 -13.98 -4.25 17.92
CA GLY A 336 -13.61 -4.91 16.67
C GLY A 336 -13.91 -4.09 15.41
N ASP A 337 -14.57 -2.94 15.52
CA ASP A 337 -15.01 -2.16 14.36
C ASP A 337 -13.86 -1.40 13.69
N VAL A 338 -13.37 -1.93 12.57
CA VAL A 338 -12.32 -1.31 11.75
C VAL A 338 -12.72 0.07 11.22
N ILE A 339 -14.02 0.37 11.08
CA ILE A 339 -14.50 1.70 10.67
C ILE A 339 -14.23 2.72 11.79
N ALA A 340 -14.52 2.36 13.04
CA ALA A 340 -14.19 3.19 14.19
C ALA A 340 -12.68 3.33 14.39
N GLY A 341 -11.90 2.27 14.11
CA GLY A 341 -10.44 2.32 14.10
C GLY A 341 -9.87 3.31 13.08
N ALA A 342 -10.36 3.25 11.83
CA ALA A 342 -9.96 4.16 10.76
C ALA A 342 -10.32 5.62 11.06
N GLN A 343 -11.50 5.86 11.65
CA GLN A 343 -11.90 7.19 12.14
C GLN A 343 -10.96 7.70 13.25
N ALA A 344 -10.49 6.83 14.15
CA ALA A 344 -9.58 7.23 15.24
C ALA A 344 -8.21 7.73 14.75
N VAL A 345 -7.73 7.23 13.59
CA VAL A 345 -6.52 7.74 12.91
C VAL A 345 -6.81 8.80 11.85
N GLY A 346 -8.07 9.23 11.71
CA GLY A 346 -8.48 10.31 10.80
C GLY A 346 -8.47 9.94 9.32
N ALA A 347 -8.58 8.64 9.00
CA ALA A 347 -8.62 8.14 7.63
C ALA A 347 -9.89 8.60 6.88
N ASN A 348 -9.72 8.88 5.58
CA ASN A 348 -10.80 9.25 4.66
C ASN A 348 -11.27 8.05 3.81
N VAL A 349 -10.41 7.06 3.63
CA VAL A 349 -10.66 5.84 2.87
C VAL A 349 -10.22 4.62 3.69
N LEU A 350 -11.02 3.57 3.67
CA LEU A 350 -10.67 2.23 4.12
C LEU A 350 -10.33 1.36 2.91
N SER A 351 -9.18 0.69 2.95
CA SER A 351 -8.67 -0.10 1.83
C SER A 351 -8.42 -1.56 2.26
N PRO A 352 -9.47 -2.42 2.23
CA PRO A 352 -9.38 -3.80 2.66
C PRO A 352 -8.75 -4.71 1.60
N GLY A 353 -7.99 -5.70 2.05
CA GLY A 353 -7.55 -6.82 1.22
C GLY A 353 -8.72 -7.65 0.67
N ALA A 354 -8.74 -7.90 -0.64
CA ALA A 354 -9.80 -8.59 -1.38
C ALA A 354 -9.98 -10.06 -0.99
N ALA A 355 -8.98 -10.66 -0.32
CA ALA A 355 -9.07 -11.98 0.29
C ALA A 355 -9.94 -12.00 1.58
N ALA A 356 -10.44 -10.85 2.04
CA ALA A 356 -11.46 -10.78 3.08
C ALA A 356 -12.79 -11.36 2.59
N PRO A 357 -13.23 -12.47 3.20
CA PRO A 357 -14.21 -12.31 4.26
C PRO A 357 -13.54 -12.33 5.63
N THR A 358 -13.67 -11.22 6.35
CA THR A 358 -13.34 -11.14 7.77
C THR A 358 -14.64 -11.24 8.59
N PRO A 359 -14.59 -11.37 9.93
CA PRO A 359 -15.77 -11.20 10.77
C PRO A 359 -16.48 -9.84 10.57
N TRP A 360 -15.81 -8.87 9.95
CA TRP A 360 -16.22 -7.47 9.76
C TRP A 360 -16.81 -7.20 8.37
N ILE A 361 -16.38 -7.96 7.36
CA ILE A 361 -16.95 -7.98 6.00
C ILE A 361 -17.53 -9.38 5.76
N PRO A 362 -18.84 -9.60 6.02
CA PRO A 362 -19.48 -10.90 5.82
C PRO A 362 -19.36 -11.34 4.37
N ALA A 363 -19.21 -12.64 4.13
CA ALA A 363 -19.05 -13.19 2.80
C ALA A 363 -20.29 -12.95 1.91
N GLY A 364 -20.06 -12.64 0.63
CA GLY A 364 -21.09 -12.39 -0.37
C GLY A 364 -21.46 -10.91 -0.52
N PRO A 365 -22.21 -10.56 -1.59
CA PRO A 365 -22.46 -9.17 -1.98
C PRO A 365 -23.23 -8.36 -0.93
N ASP A 366 -24.20 -8.98 -0.24
CA ASP A 366 -24.98 -8.32 0.82
C ASP A 366 -24.10 -7.91 2.01
N GLY A 367 -23.10 -8.72 2.36
CA GLY A 367 -22.18 -8.46 3.47
C GLY A 367 -21.22 -7.32 3.17
N LEU A 368 -20.64 -7.32 1.96
CA LEU A 368 -19.84 -6.21 1.46
C LEU A 368 -20.66 -4.92 1.38
N ARG A 369 -21.88 -4.98 0.84
CA ARG A 369 -22.79 -3.82 0.78
C ARG A 369 -23.10 -3.27 2.18
N GLN A 370 -23.42 -4.13 3.14
CA GLN A 370 -23.64 -3.69 4.53
C GLN A 370 -22.41 -3.03 5.15
N PHE A 371 -21.20 -3.51 4.84
CA PHE A 371 -19.95 -2.89 5.28
C PHE A 371 -19.75 -1.51 4.64
N THR A 372 -19.92 -1.40 3.32
CA THR A 372 -19.79 -0.14 2.57
C THR A 372 -20.81 0.90 3.03
N ASP A 373 -22.09 0.53 3.17
CA ASP A 373 -23.15 1.43 3.66
C ASP A 373 -22.82 1.97 5.07
N ARG A 374 -22.17 1.15 5.94
CA ARG A 374 -21.68 1.60 7.25
C ARG A 374 -20.49 2.55 7.15
N ALA A 375 -19.53 2.29 6.27
CA ALA A 375 -18.39 3.16 6.05
C ALA A 375 -18.85 4.53 5.50
N HIS A 376 -19.76 4.54 4.52
CA HIS A 376 -20.38 5.76 3.99
C HIS A 376 -21.14 6.54 5.07
N ALA A 377 -21.91 5.87 5.93
CA ALA A 377 -22.58 6.50 7.08
C ALA A 377 -21.60 7.09 8.11
N ALA A 378 -20.37 6.57 8.15
CA ALA A 378 -19.26 7.06 8.98
C ALA A 378 -18.39 8.14 8.28
N GLY A 379 -18.71 8.51 7.03
CA GLY A 379 -17.95 9.48 6.23
C GLY A 379 -16.65 8.94 5.62
N VAL A 380 -16.49 7.61 5.53
CA VAL A 380 -15.30 6.92 5.05
C VAL A 380 -15.63 6.20 3.74
N ARG A 381 -14.80 6.36 2.71
CA ARG A 381 -14.92 5.62 1.44
C ARG A 381 -14.31 4.23 1.53
N VAL A 382 -14.68 3.31 0.64
CA VAL A 382 -14.13 1.95 0.56
C VAL A 382 -13.47 1.70 -0.80
N VAL A 383 -12.18 1.34 -0.81
CA VAL A 383 -11.39 1.06 -2.02
C VAL A 383 -10.55 -0.23 -1.82
N PRO A 384 -11.08 -1.43 -2.11
CA PRO A 384 -10.37 -2.71 -1.95
C PRO A 384 -9.18 -2.91 -2.91
N TRP A 385 -8.22 -3.74 -2.48
CA TRP A 385 -7.02 -4.16 -3.22
C TRP A 385 -6.72 -5.65 -3.00
N THR A 386 -6.04 -6.39 -3.88
CA THR A 386 -5.95 -6.17 -5.32
C THR A 386 -7.03 -7.03 -5.99
N VAL A 387 -8.05 -6.41 -6.56
CA VAL A 387 -9.21 -7.11 -7.12
C VAL A 387 -8.95 -7.44 -8.59
N ASN A 388 -8.84 -8.72 -8.93
CA ASN A 388 -8.26 -9.14 -10.20
C ASN A 388 -9.19 -9.94 -11.12
N THR A 389 -10.15 -10.72 -10.61
CA THR A 389 -11.08 -11.46 -11.47
C THR A 389 -12.28 -10.61 -11.88
N VAL A 390 -12.92 -10.95 -13.00
CA VAL A 390 -14.17 -10.29 -13.42
C VAL A 390 -15.28 -10.50 -12.39
N GLU A 391 -15.34 -11.69 -11.78
CA GLU A 391 -16.32 -12.03 -10.74
C GLU A 391 -16.14 -11.16 -9.50
N ASP A 392 -14.91 -11.01 -9.01
CA ASP A 392 -14.63 -10.15 -7.87
C ASP A 392 -14.87 -8.66 -8.20
N MET A 393 -14.48 -8.20 -9.40
CA MET A 393 -14.73 -6.81 -9.83
C MET A 393 -16.23 -6.49 -9.84
N GLU A 394 -17.06 -7.36 -10.43
CA GLU A 394 -18.52 -7.20 -10.46
C GLU A 394 -19.12 -7.27 -9.05
N ALA A 395 -18.65 -8.18 -8.19
CA ALA A 395 -19.11 -8.29 -6.81
C ALA A 395 -18.75 -7.06 -5.97
N GLN A 396 -17.58 -6.45 -6.19
CA GLN A 396 -17.17 -5.22 -5.49
C GLN A 396 -18.02 -4.01 -5.94
N LEU A 397 -18.28 -3.88 -7.25
CA LEU A 397 -19.20 -2.89 -7.80
C LEU A 397 -20.64 -3.06 -7.26
N ASP A 398 -21.13 -4.29 -7.16
CA ASP A 398 -22.43 -4.61 -6.57
C ASP A 398 -22.45 -4.43 -5.05
N GLY A 399 -21.29 -4.47 -4.38
CA GLY A 399 -21.08 -4.04 -3.01
C GLY A 399 -21.08 -2.52 -2.80
N GLY A 400 -21.03 -1.73 -3.88
CA GLY A 400 -21.12 -0.27 -3.84
C GLY A 400 -19.84 0.47 -3.44
N VAL A 401 -18.67 -0.17 -3.53
CA VAL A 401 -17.37 0.44 -3.23
C VAL A 401 -17.12 1.70 -4.07
N ASP A 402 -16.28 2.62 -3.58
CA ASP A 402 -15.98 3.90 -4.23
C ASP A 402 -14.91 3.79 -5.33
N GLY A 403 -14.12 2.72 -5.30
CA GLY A 403 -13.03 2.46 -6.23
C GLY A 403 -12.50 1.04 -6.09
N ILE A 404 -11.60 0.64 -6.98
CA ILE A 404 -10.91 -0.66 -6.93
C ILE A 404 -9.45 -0.47 -7.34
N ILE A 405 -8.54 -1.04 -6.56
CA ILE A 405 -7.13 -1.23 -6.89
C ILE A 405 -6.97 -2.60 -7.58
N THR A 406 -6.43 -2.61 -8.81
CA THR A 406 -6.34 -3.82 -9.64
C THR A 406 -5.03 -3.94 -10.42
N ASP A 407 -4.52 -5.16 -10.56
CA ASP A 407 -3.40 -5.49 -11.46
C ASP A 407 -3.80 -5.38 -12.94
N TYR A 408 -5.10 -5.35 -13.25
CA TYR A 408 -5.66 -5.40 -14.60
C TYR A 408 -6.57 -4.18 -14.90
N PRO A 409 -6.02 -2.95 -14.97
CA PRO A 409 -6.80 -1.73 -15.16
C PRO A 409 -7.60 -1.72 -16.47
N THR A 410 -7.09 -2.34 -17.56
CA THR A 410 -7.84 -2.43 -18.83
C THR A 410 -9.06 -3.34 -18.70
N ARG A 411 -8.97 -4.41 -17.88
CA ARG A 411 -10.11 -5.30 -17.59
C ARG A 411 -11.21 -4.57 -16.83
N LEU A 412 -10.87 -3.91 -15.72
CA LEU A 412 -11.84 -3.18 -14.92
C LEU A 412 -12.47 -2.02 -15.72
N ARG A 413 -11.67 -1.28 -16.50
CA ARG A 413 -12.19 -0.24 -17.39
C ARG A 413 -13.29 -0.77 -18.33
N GLY A 414 -13.08 -1.94 -18.94
CA GLY A 414 -14.08 -2.56 -19.81
C GLY A 414 -15.40 -2.91 -19.10
N ILE A 415 -15.35 -3.28 -17.82
CA ILE A 415 -16.54 -3.54 -16.99
C ILE A 415 -17.26 -2.21 -16.67
N LEU A 416 -16.51 -1.19 -16.26
CA LEU A 416 -17.05 0.14 -15.95
C LEU A 416 -17.73 0.78 -17.19
N ASP A 417 -17.07 0.71 -18.35
CA ASP A 417 -17.61 1.14 -19.65
C ASP A 417 -18.91 0.37 -19.98
N ALA A 418 -18.95 -0.95 -19.78
CA ALA A 418 -20.13 -1.78 -20.06
C ALA A 418 -21.30 -1.53 -19.09
N ARG A 419 -21.02 -1.16 -17.84
CA ARG A 419 -22.02 -0.79 -16.82
C ARG A 419 -22.44 0.68 -16.86
N GLY A 420 -21.78 1.51 -17.68
CA GLY A 420 -22.03 2.95 -17.74
C GLY A 420 -21.60 3.71 -16.49
N ILE A 421 -20.63 3.19 -15.74
CA ILE A 421 -20.10 3.80 -14.52
C ILE A 421 -18.99 4.78 -14.91
N ALA A 422 -19.13 6.04 -14.52
CA ALA A 422 -18.10 7.05 -14.75
C ALA A 422 -16.91 6.84 -13.80
N TYR A 423 -15.70 6.80 -14.36
CA TYR A 423 -14.41 6.73 -13.64
C TYR A 423 -13.42 7.84 -14.05
N ARG A 424 -13.83 8.74 -14.94
CA ARG A 424 -13.13 9.98 -15.26
C ARG A 424 -14.12 11.15 -15.25
N ALA A 425 -13.68 12.27 -14.70
CA ALA A 425 -14.36 13.57 -14.75
C ALA A 425 -14.13 14.29 -16.10
#